data_AF-A0A831LIY1-F1
#
_entry.id   AF-A0A831LIY1-F1
#
_cell.length_a   1.000
_cell.length_b   1.000
_cell.length_c   1.000
_cell.angle_alpha   90.00
_cell.angle_beta   90.00
_cell.angle_gamma   90.00
#
_symmetry.space_group_name_H-M   'P 1'
#
loop_
_entity.id
_entity.type
_entity.pdbx_description
1 polymer ?
#
loop_
_entity_poly.entity_id
_entity_poly.type
_entity_poly.pdbx_seq_one_letter_code
_entity_poly.pdbx_strand_id
1 'polypeptide(L)'
;MKYILFLTIVLASLTGCSQSGPQEPIVIDETGQTETIVQTIEIDNVWAGHPVGFCLLTHGERQYIAYYNANRNMVVGQRNLNDPEFQLHVMPATSRETHGGTSTVLGWDSHNSVTLGIDKEGYIHLSGNMHVNPLTYFRSTRP
;
A
#
# COMPACT_ATOMS: atom_id res chain seq x y z
N MET A 1 -5.53 -0.14 77.35
CA MET A 1 -5.27 -0.09 75.89
C MET A 1 -4.55 -1.37 75.52
N LYS A 2 -5.22 -2.25 74.74
CA LYS A 2 -4.81 -2.69 73.39
C LYS A 2 -3.49 -3.49 73.39
N TYR A 3 -3.36 -4.72 72.88
CA TYR A 3 -3.94 -5.39 71.73
C TYR A 3 -3.84 -6.91 71.94
N ILE A 4 -4.91 -7.68 71.68
CA ILE A 4 -4.81 -9.14 71.54
C ILE A 4 -4.72 -9.46 70.06
N LEU A 5 -3.58 -10.06 69.70
CA LEU A 5 -3.24 -10.64 68.42
C LEU A 5 -4.12 -11.87 68.17
N PHE A 6 -4.99 -11.81 67.17
CA PHE A 6 -5.67 -13.01 66.65
C PHE A 6 -5.22 -13.24 65.21
N LEU A 7 -4.35 -14.25 65.05
CA LEU A 7 -3.91 -14.78 63.77
C LEU A 7 -4.96 -15.79 63.30
N THR A 8 -5.97 -15.33 62.55
CA THR A 8 -6.93 -16.21 61.88
C THR A 8 -6.33 -16.71 60.57
N ILE A 9 -5.89 -17.96 60.58
CA ILE A 9 -5.55 -18.75 59.39
C ILE A 9 -6.84 -18.98 58.61
N VAL A 10 -7.04 -18.22 57.53
CA VAL A 10 -8.13 -18.44 56.57
C VAL A 10 -7.65 -19.51 55.59
N LEU A 11 -8.11 -20.74 55.80
CA LEU A 11 -7.92 -21.85 54.88
C LEU A 11 -8.84 -21.61 53.67
N ALA A 12 -8.29 -20.96 52.64
CA ALA A 12 -9.00 -20.75 51.38
C ALA A 12 -9.12 -22.10 50.65
N SER A 13 -10.30 -22.70 50.70
CA SER A 13 -10.68 -23.85 49.89
C SER A 13 -10.63 -23.46 48.41
N LEU A 14 -9.58 -23.90 47.73
CA LEU A 14 -9.44 -23.84 46.27
C LEU A 14 -10.52 -24.75 45.65
N THR A 15 -11.70 -24.19 45.36
CA THR A 15 -12.63 -24.82 44.42
C THR A 15 -12.03 -24.67 43.04
N GLY A 16 -11.24 -25.66 42.61
CA GLY A 16 -10.82 -25.78 41.24
C GLY A 16 -12.06 -25.94 40.36
N CYS A 17 -12.32 -24.97 39.48
CA CYS A 17 -13.28 -25.16 38.41
C CYS A 17 -12.83 -26.36 37.58
N SER A 18 -13.65 -27.41 37.57
CA SER A 18 -13.45 -28.55 36.69
C SER A 18 -13.49 -28.05 35.24
N GLN A 19 -12.36 -28.10 34.54
CA GLN A 19 -12.31 -27.82 33.12
C GLN A 19 -13.09 -28.94 32.42
N SER A 20 -14.27 -28.61 31.93
CA SER A 20 -15.20 -29.54 31.32
C SER A 20 -14.61 -30.15 30.05
N GLY A 21 -14.16 -31.40 30.14
CA GLY A 21 -13.92 -32.34 29.03
C GLY A 21 -12.80 -31.97 28.05
N PRO A 22 -12.38 -32.92 27.18
CA PRO A 22 -11.54 -32.61 26.04
C PRO A 22 -12.31 -31.62 25.16
N GLN A 23 -11.80 -30.40 25.03
CA GLN A 23 -12.32 -29.49 24.02
C GLN A 23 -11.88 -30.06 22.67
N GLU A 24 -12.85 -30.59 21.92
CA GLU A 24 -12.62 -30.99 20.52
C GLU A 24 -11.83 -29.87 19.83
N PRO A 25 -10.71 -30.18 19.16
CA PRO A 25 -9.90 -29.16 18.52
C PRO A 25 -10.78 -28.39 17.53
N ILE A 26 -10.67 -27.06 17.56
CA ILE A 26 -11.36 -26.22 16.57
C ILE A 26 -10.76 -26.58 15.21
N VAL A 27 -11.55 -27.26 14.38
CA VAL A 27 -11.19 -27.55 12.98
C VAL A 27 -11.67 -26.38 12.14
N ILE A 28 -10.72 -25.56 11.67
CA ILE A 28 -10.99 -24.53 10.66
C ILE A 28 -10.85 -25.19 9.29
N ASP A 29 -11.97 -25.53 8.66
CA ASP A 29 -12.03 -26.07 7.30
C ASP A 29 -12.46 -24.97 6.32
N GLU A 30 -11.48 -24.34 5.69
CA GLU A 30 -11.67 -23.32 4.64
C GLU A 30 -11.55 -23.91 3.23
N THR A 31 -11.54 -25.24 3.06
CA THR A 31 -11.33 -25.88 1.74
C THR A 31 -12.41 -25.55 0.71
N GLY A 32 -13.59 -25.14 1.18
CA GLY A 32 -14.69 -24.64 0.33
C GLY A 32 -14.65 -23.14 0.04
N GLN A 33 -13.73 -22.38 0.63
CA GLN A 33 -13.54 -20.96 0.34
C GLN A 33 -12.85 -20.82 -1.02
N THR A 34 -13.60 -20.39 -2.02
CA THR A 34 -13.05 -20.08 -3.35
C THR A 34 -13.05 -18.58 -3.56
N GLU A 35 -11.88 -18.05 -3.92
CA GLU A 35 -11.79 -16.65 -4.36
C GLU A 35 -12.33 -16.54 -5.79
N THR A 36 -13.07 -15.49 -6.06
CA THR A 36 -13.55 -15.16 -7.41
C THR A 36 -13.18 -13.73 -7.72
N ILE A 37 -12.86 -13.48 -8.99
CA ILE A 37 -12.63 -12.11 -9.46
C ILE A 37 -14.00 -11.44 -9.56
N VAL A 38 -14.28 -10.56 -8.60
CA VAL A 38 -15.52 -9.77 -8.58
C VAL A 38 -15.46 -8.60 -9.56
N GLN A 39 -14.25 -8.12 -9.87
CA GLN A 39 -14.04 -6.99 -10.76
C GLN A 39 -12.60 -6.98 -11.31
N THR A 40 -12.48 -6.64 -12.60
CA THR A 40 -11.22 -6.26 -13.24
C THR A 40 -11.39 -4.87 -13.82
N ILE A 41 -10.40 -4.01 -13.63
CA ILE A 41 -10.37 -2.66 -14.21
C ILE A 41 -9.18 -2.59 -15.15
N GLU A 42 -9.46 -2.42 -16.44
CA GLU A 42 -8.44 -2.09 -17.43
C GLU A 42 -8.06 -0.61 -17.28
N ILE A 43 -6.76 -0.32 -17.29
CA ILE A 43 -6.23 1.03 -17.02
C ILE A 43 -5.52 1.59 -18.26
N ASP A 44 -4.45 0.95 -18.69
CA ASP A 44 -3.64 1.34 -19.86
C ASP A 44 -2.73 0.18 -20.29
N ASN A 45 -2.12 0.31 -21.46
CA ASN A 45 -1.05 -0.55 -21.93
C ASN A 45 0.31 -0.08 -21.41
N VAL A 46 1.17 -1.03 -21.04
CA VAL A 46 2.53 -0.77 -20.55
C VAL A 46 3.57 -1.47 -21.40
N TRP A 47 4.78 -0.92 -21.45
CA TRP A 47 5.88 -1.59 -22.12
C TRP A 47 6.36 -2.79 -21.30
N ALA A 48 6.27 -4.00 -21.88
CA ALA A 48 6.57 -5.25 -21.20
C ALA A 48 8.02 -5.76 -21.42
N GLY A 49 8.96 -4.88 -21.80
CA GLY A 49 10.34 -5.29 -22.14
C GLY A 49 11.26 -5.58 -20.94
N HIS A 50 10.91 -5.11 -19.74
CA HIS A 50 11.51 -5.56 -18.48
C HIS A 50 10.55 -5.27 -17.31
N PRO A 51 10.69 -5.96 -16.17
CA PRO A 51 9.91 -5.65 -14.98
C PRO A 51 10.36 -4.30 -14.39
N VAL A 52 9.42 -3.50 -13.90
CA VAL A 52 9.71 -2.27 -13.15
C VAL A 52 8.58 -2.03 -12.15
N GLY A 53 8.90 -1.49 -10.98
CA GLY A 53 7.91 -1.26 -9.93
C GLY A 53 6.96 -0.12 -10.26
N PHE A 54 5.66 -0.41 -10.28
CA PHE A 54 4.58 0.59 -10.29
C PHE A 54 4.06 0.83 -8.88
N CYS A 55 3.27 1.88 -8.70
CA CYS A 55 2.67 2.25 -7.42
C CYS A 55 1.14 2.24 -7.50
N LEU A 56 0.51 1.67 -6.48
CA LEU A 56 -0.91 1.77 -6.18
C LEU A 56 -1.05 2.25 -4.73
N LEU A 57 -1.75 3.36 -4.52
CA LEU A 57 -1.89 4.01 -3.22
C LEU A 57 -3.34 4.42 -2.99
N THR A 58 -3.94 3.96 -1.90
CA THR A 58 -5.28 4.42 -1.48
C THR A 58 -5.14 5.41 -0.33
N HIS A 59 -5.84 6.55 -0.43
CA HIS A 59 -5.92 7.56 0.62
C HIS A 59 -7.37 8.08 0.73
N GLY A 60 -8.02 7.81 1.86
CA GLY A 60 -9.45 8.08 2.03
C GLY A 60 -10.29 7.31 1.01
N GLU A 61 -11.20 8.01 0.33
CA GLU A 61 -12.09 7.44 -0.70
C GLU A 61 -11.49 7.47 -2.11
N ARG A 62 -10.19 7.79 -2.22
CA ARG A 62 -9.48 7.89 -3.49
C ARG A 62 -8.37 6.86 -3.62
N GLN A 63 -8.15 6.44 -4.85
CA GLN A 63 -7.07 5.54 -5.23
C GLN A 63 -6.22 6.20 -6.32
N TYR A 64 -4.92 6.12 -6.16
CA TYR A 64 -3.91 6.72 -7.00
C TYR A 64 -2.99 5.64 -7.57
N ILE A 65 -2.52 5.85 -8.79
CA ILE A 65 -1.55 4.99 -9.45
C ILE A 65 -0.41 5.80 -10.04
N ALA A 66 0.77 5.19 -10.10
CA ALA A 66 1.87 5.68 -10.92
C ALA A 66 2.55 4.52 -11.65
N TYR A 67 2.80 4.68 -12.94
CA TYR A 67 3.38 3.64 -13.81
C TYR A 67 4.06 4.26 -15.03
N TYR A 68 4.57 3.42 -15.94
CA TYR A 68 5.07 3.84 -17.25
C TYR A 68 4.22 3.20 -18.36
N ASN A 69 3.67 4.02 -19.25
CA ASN A 69 2.80 3.54 -20.32
C ASN A 69 3.58 2.85 -21.45
N ALA A 70 2.89 2.44 -22.53
CA ALA A 70 3.48 1.76 -23.69
C ALA A 70 4.61 2.58 -24.37
N ASN A 71 4.57 3.91 -24.27
CA ASN A 71 5.63 4.80 -24.76
C ASN A 71 6.75 5.02 -23.75
N ARG A 72 6.73 4.30 -22.62
CA ARG A 72 7.65 4.44 -21.48
C ARG A 72 7.54 5.79 -20.76
N ASN A 73 6.48 6.56 -20.98
CA ASN A 73 6.27 7.81 -20.27
C ASN A 73 5.67 7.54 -18.89
N MET A 74 6.16 8.24 -17.88
CA MET A 74 5.60 8.24 -16.53
C MET A 74 4.17 8.78 -16.56
N VAL A 75 3.25 8.06 -15.93
CA VAL A 75 1.82 8.42 -15.81
C VAL A 75 1.44 8.41 -14.34
N VAL A 76 0.65 9.40 -13.93
CA VAL A 76 -0.05 9.41 -12.64
C VAL A 76 -1.54 9.34 -12.91
N GLY A 77 -2.25 8.47 -12.19
CA GLY A 77 -3.69 8.34 -12.30
C GLY A 77 -4.39 8.48 -10.95
N GLN A 78 -5.67 8.85 -10.98
CA GLN A 78 -6.54 8.84 -9.81
C GLN A 78 -7.96 8.41 -10.15
N ARG A 79 -8.66 7.86 -9.17
CA ARG A 79 -10.11 7.60 -9.19
C ARG A 79 -10.69 7.67 -7.79
N ASN A 80 -12.02 7.84 -7.66
CA ASN A 80 -12.68 7.46 -6.42
C ASN A 80 -12.81 5.93 -6.38
N LEU A 81 -12.87 5.32 -5.19
CA LEU A 81 -12.91 3.86 -5.04
C LEU A 81 -14.12 3.21 -5.75
N ASN A 82 -15.22 3.93 -5.86
CA ASN A 82 -16.46 3.47 -6.50
C ASN A 82 -16.49 3.75 -8.01
N ASP A 83 -15.54 4.53 -8.54
CA ASP A 83 -15.49 4.83 -9.97
C ASP A 83 -14.75 3.71 -10.71
N PRO A 84 -15.26 3.23 -11.85
CA PRO A 84 -14.60 2.16 -12.61
C PRO A 84 -13.36 2.65 -13.38
N GLU A 85 -13.22 3.97 -13.59
CA GLU A 85 -12.21 4.55 -14.49
C GLU A 85 -11.19 5.41 -13.75
N PHE A 86 -9.93 5.33 -14.18
CA PHE A 86 -8.88 6.25 -13.76
C PHE A 86 -8.81 7.47 -14.67
N GLN A 87 -8.74 8.65 -14.07
CA GLN A 87 -8.28 9.86 -14.76
C GLN A 87 -6.76 9.84 -14.80
N LEU A 88 -6.18 9.82 -16.00
CA LEU A 88 -4.75 9.68 -16.22
C LEU A 88 -4.11 11.02 -16.62
N HIS A 89 -2.93 11.29 -16.06
CA HIS A 89 -2.07 12.40 -16.41
C HIS A 89 -0.71 11.87 -16.86
N VAL A 90 -0.42 12.00 -18.16
CA VAL A 90 0.88 11.64 -18.73
C VAL A 90 1.85 12.79 -18.50
N MET A 91 2.97 12.50 -17.83
CA MET A 91 4.01 13.50 -17.59
C MET A 91 4.64 13.92 -18.92
N PRO A 92 5.01 15.21 -19.09
CA PRO A 92 5.79 15.64 -20.25
C PRO A 92 7.06 14.81 -20.35
N ALA A 93 7.42 14.34 -21.55
CA ALA A 93 8.61 13.54 -21.77
C ALA A 93 9.87 14.41 -21.58
N THR A 94 10.67 14.10 -20.57
CA THR A 94 11.93 14.78 -20.26
C THR A 94 13.10 13.80 -20.22
N SER A 95 14.30 14.30 -20.50
CA SER A 95 15.55 13.58 -20.28
C SER A 95 16.38 14.29 -19.22
N ARG A 96 17.31 13.56 -18.59
CA ARG A 96 18.17 14.11 -17.54
C ARG A 96 19.01 15.28 -18.04
N GLU A 97 19.44 15.23 -19.29
CA GLU A 97 20.26 16.25 -19.94
C GLU A 97 19.46 17.52 -20.22
N THR A 98 18.17 17.38 -20.53
CA THR A 98 17.30 18.51 -20.92
C THR A 98 16.57 19.14 -19.74
N HIS A 99 16.45 18.44 -18.61
CA HIS A 99 15.64 18.85 -17.46
C HIS A 99 16.38 18.69 -16.13
N GLY A 100 17.65 19.11 -16.07
CA GLY A 100 18.37 19.28 -14.81
C GLY A 100 18.46 18.00 -13.96
N GLY A 101 18.65 16.84 -14.62
CA GLY A 101 18.73 15.53 -13.97
C GLY A 101 17.41 14.77 -13.86
N THR A 102 16.28 15.37 -14.22
CA THR A 102 14.95 14.75 -14.17
C THR A 102 14.63 13.98 -15.45
N SER A 103 14.16 12.74 -15.33
CA SER A 103 13.69 11.94 -16.46
C SER A 103 12.31 11.35 -16.19
N THR A 104 11.35 11.61 -17.08
CA THR A 104 10.00 11.02 -17.02
C THR A 104 9.80 9.90 -18.05
N VAL A 105 10.84 9.60 -18.84
CA VAL A 105 10.85 8.46 -19.77
C VAL A 105 11.68 7.33 -19.18
N LEU A 106 11.09 6.14 -19.10
CA LEU A 106 11.74 4.93 -18.61
C LEU A 106 12.75 4.42 -19.66
N GLY A 107 13.97 4.15 -19.19
CA GLY A 107 15.01 3.43 -19.93
C GLY A 107 14.98 1.93 -19.59
N TRP A 108 15.95 1.17 -20.11
CA TRP A 108 16.02 -0.28 -19.86
C TRP A 108 16.71 -0.60 -18.53
N ASP A 109 16.01 -0.39 -17.42
CA ASP A 109 16.54 -0.62 -16.08
C ASP A 109 15.40 -0.86 -15.06
N SER A 110 15.37 -2.06 -14.50
CA SER A 110 14.32 -2.49 -13.56
C SER A 110 14.36 -1.80 -12.19
N HIS A 111 15.47 -1.15 -11.83
CA HIS A 111 15.59 -0.42 -10.56
C HIS A 111 14.80 0.89 -10.57
N ASN A 112 14.40 1.38 -11.75
CA ASN A 112 13.73 2.66 -11.98
C ASN A 112 12.25 2.65 -11.60
N SER A 113 11.90 2.09 -10.44
CA SER A 113 10.53 2.11 -9.93
C SER A 113 9.97 3.53 -9.79
N VAL A 114 8.65 3.64 -9.69
CA VAL A 114 7.95 4.89 -9.40
C VAL A 114 7.10 4.71 -8.15
N THR A 115 7.03 5.76 -7.32
CA THR A 115 6.32 5.74 -6.04
C THR A 115 5.55 7.04 -5.80
N LEU A 116 4.49 6.92 -5.02
CA LEU A 116 3.60 8.00 -4.61
C LEU A 116 3.58 8.14 -3.09
N GLY A 117 3.38 9.37 -2.62
CA GLY A 117 2.99 9.67 -1.25
C GLY A 117 1.93 10.76 -1.25
N ILE A 118 1.00 10.73 -0.28
CA ILE A 118 0.04 11.81 -0.05
C ILE A 118 0.38 12.47 1.28
N ASP A 119 0.55 13.79 1.30
CA ASP A 119 0.79 14.51 2.55
C ASP A 119 -0.50 14.81 3.31
N LYS A 120 -0.39 15.39 4.51
CA LYS A 120 -1.53 15.73 5.38
C LYS A 120 -2.44 16.81 4.79
N GLU A 121 -1.95 17.60 3.84
CA GLU A 121 -2.69 18.64 3.14
C GLU A 121 -3.37 18.10 1.87
N GLY A 122 -3.11 16.83 1.54
CA GLY A 122 -3.69 16.11 0.40
C GLY A 122 -2.87 16.20 -0.88
N TYR A 123 -1.68 16.82 -0.86
CA TYR A 123 -0.84 16.90 -2.06
C TYR A 123 -0.26 15.54 -2.42
N ILE A 124 -0.20 15.27 -3.73
CA ILE A 124 0.45 14.10 -4.29
C ILE A 124 1.93 14.40 -4.45
N HIS A 125 2.77 13.54 -3.89
CA HIS A 125 4.21 13.48 -4.06
C HIS A 125 4.53 12.32 -4.99
N LEU A 126 5.24 12.57 -6.08
CA LEU A 126 5.66 11.56 -7.05
C LEU A 126 7.18 11.55 -7.13
N SER A 127 7.79 10.38 -7.07
CA SER A 127 9.22 10.22 -7.32
C SER A 127 9.50 8.86 -7.95
N GLY A 128 10.54 8.78 -8.78
CA GLY A 128 10.86 7.53 -9.45
C GLY A 128 11.84 7.72 -10.58
N ASN A 129 12.05 6.65 -11.35
CA ASN A 129 12.97 6.62 -12.48
C ASN A 129 14.42 6.97 -12.07
N MET A 130 14.95 6.29 -11.06
CA MET A 130 16.30 6.56 -10.56
C MET A 130 17.06 5.28 -10.22
N HIS A 131 18.30 5.21 -10.70
CA HIS A 131 19.29 4.24 -10.29
C HIS A 131 20.65 4.95 -10.26
N VAL A 132 21.04 5.44 -9.07
CA VAL A 132 22.21 6.31 -8.89
C VAL A 132 22.13 7.58 -9.77
N ASN A 133 20.92 8.12 -9.94
CA ASN A 133 20.66 9.33 -10.71
C ASN A 133 20.27 10.51 -9.80
N PRO A 134 20.31 11.76 -10.31
CA PRO A 134 19.69 12.90 -9.63
C PRO A 134 18.21 12.66 -9.31
N LEU A 135 17.72 13.35 -8.29
CA LEU A 135 16.34 13.23 -7.83
C LEU A 135 15.35 13.67 -8.92
N THR A 136 14.48 12.75 -9.34
CA THR A 136 13.26 13.05 -10.08
C THR A 136 12.11 13.10 -9.09
N TYR A 137 11.55 14.29 -8.88
CA TYR A 137 10.50 14.53 -7.89
C TYR A 137 9.50 15.58 -8.39
N PHE A 138 8.22 15.33 -8.12
CA PHE A 138 7.13 16.24 -8.41
C PHE A 138 6.16 16.32 -7.23
N ARG A 139 5.50 17.47 -7.11
CA ARG A 139 4.35 17.67 -6.23
C ARG A 139 3.17 18.15 -7.06
N SER A 140 1.96 17.70 -6.76
CA SER A 140 0.75 18.27 -7.36
C SER A 140 0.65 19.78 -7.06
N THR A 141 0.01 20.51 -7.95
CA THR A 141 -0.23 21.96 -7.77
C THR A 141 -1.42 22.23 -6.84
N ARG A 142 -2.26 21.23 -6.61
CA ARG A 142 -3.42 21.24 -5.72
C ARG A 142 -3.55 19.88 -5.01
N PRO A 143 -4.15 19.84 -3.82
CA PRO A 143 -4.65 18.59 -3.22
C PRO A 143 -5.68 17.87 -4.10
#